data_AF-A0A7X7FBB2-F1
#
_entry.id   AF-A0A7X7FBB2-F1
#
_cell.length_a   1.000
_cell.length_b   1.000
_cell.length_c   1.000
_cell.angle_alpha   90.00
_cell.angle_beta   90.00
_cell.angle_gamma   90.00
#
_symmetry.space_group_name_H-M   'P 1'
#
loop_
_entity.id
_entity.type
_entity.pdbx_description
1 polymer ?
#
loop_
_entity_poly.entity_id
_entity_poly.type
_entity_poly.pdbx_seq_one_letter_code
_entity_poly.pdbx_strand_id
1 'polypeptide(L)'
;MKKRHKAVSVLLTAMTLFASFEAFAANTFTAVSGSDWNTAANWSEGVPVAGQAVVIDGNATLTNATPALSSMTVNSAKTLTFDGWDTLLTATTV
;
A
#
# COMPACT_ATOMS: atom_id res chain seq x y z
N MET A 1 -1.44 -5.25 -55.80
CA MET A 1 -1.44 -4.55 -54.50
C MET A 1 -2.33 -5.28 -53.50
N LYS A 2 -2.04 -5.19 -52.19
CA LYS A 2 -2.92 -5.54 -51.03
C LYS A 2 -2.91 -6.97 -50.45
N LYS A 3 -1.74 -7.55 -50.14
CA LYS A 3 -1.65 -8.67 -49.16
C LYS A 3 -0.70 -8.45 -47.98
N ARG A 4 -0.09 -7.27 -47.82
CA ARG A 4 0.92 -7.00 -46.77
C ARG A 4 0.44 -6.12 -45.60
N HIS A 5 -0.81 -5.67 -45.60
CA HIS A 5 -1.30 -4.72 -44.57
C HIS A 5 -2.08 -5.36 -43.42
N LYS A 6 -2.55 -6.62 -43.54
CA LYS A 6 -3.34 -7.26 -42.47
C LYS A 6 -2.47 -7.87 -41.35
N ALA A 7 -1.26 -8.35 -41.67
CA ALA A 7 -0.39 -9.00 -40.68
C ALA A 7 0.29 -7.99 -39.73
N VAL A 8 0.58 -6.77 -40.19
CA VAL A 8 1.19 -5.72 -39.36
C VAL A 8 0.17 -5.09 -38.41
N SER A 9 -1.10 -5.05 -38.80
CA SER A 9 -2.16 -4.41 -38.00
C SER A 9 -2.64 -5.24 -36.81
N VAL A 10 -2.47 -6.57 -36.85
CA VAL A 10 -2.87 -7.47 -35.75
C VAL A 10 -1.78 -7.58 -34.67
N LEU A 11 -0.51 -7.36 -35.04
CA LEU A 11 0.60 -7.43 -34.10
C LEU A 11 0.69 -6.19 -33.17
N LEU A 12 0.17 -5.03 -33.62
CA LEU A 12 0.20 -3.80 -32.81
C LEU A 12 -0.88 -3.73 -31.72
N THR A 13 -1.95 -4.53 -31.81
CA THR A 13 -3.06 -4.49 -30.84
C THR A 13 -2.85 -5.43 -29.65
N ALA A 14 -1.91 -6.37 -29.74
CA ALA A 14 -1.62 -7.33 -28.67
C ALA A 14 -0.66 -6.80 -27.60
N MET A 15 -0.02 -5.63 -27.82
CA MET A 15 1.02 -5.07 -26.95
C MET A 15 0.50 -3.96 -26.01
N THR A 16 -0.78 -3.60 -26.12
CA THR A 16 -1.45 -2.62 -25.24
C THR A 16 -2.34 -3.27 -24.18
N LEU A 17 -2.18 -4.56 -23.91
CA LEU A 17 -2.70 -5.16 -22.67
C LEU A 17 -1.73 -4.89 -21.51
N PHE A 18 -1.29 -3.64 -21.38
CA PHE A 18 -0.75 -3.17 -20.11
C PHE A 18 -1.95 -3.08 -19.17
N ALA A 19 -2.11 -4.09 -18.32
CA ALA A 19 -3.00 -3.98 -17.18
C ALA A 19 -2.59 -2.72 -16.43
N SER A 20 -3.42 -1.70 -16.46
CA SER A 20 -3.31 -0.55 -15.58
C SER A 20 -3.47 -1.08 -14.16
N PHE A 21 -2.35 -1.28 -13.46
CA PHE A 21 -2.38 -1.46 -12.02
C PHE A 21 -2.68 -0.08 -11.44
N GLU A 22 -3.97 0.18 -11.18
CA GLU A 22 -4.40 1.32 -10.37
C GLU A 22 -3.76 1.14 -8.98
N ALA A 23 -2.62 1.80 -8.75
CA ALA A 23 -2.03 1.86 -7.44
C ALA A 23 -2.98 2.69 -6.57
N PHE A 24 -3.74 2.03 -5.69
CA PHE A 24 -4.49 2.72 -4.64
C PHE A 24 -3.52 3.60 -3.86
N ALA A 25 -3.89 4.85 -3.60
CA ALA A 25 -3.10 5.75 -2.78
C ALA A 25 -2.83 5.10 -1.41
N ALA A 26 -1.59 5.18 -0.94
CA ALA A 26 -1.21 4.54 0.33
C ALA A 26 -1.85 5.28 1.51
N ASN A 27 -2.38 4.53 2.47
CA ASN A 27 -2.87 5.08 3.73
C ASN A 27 -1.67 5.44 4.60
N THR A 28 -1.55 6.72 4.96
CA THR A 28 -0.36 7.27 5.59
C THR A 28 -0.63 7.63 7.04
N PHE A 29 0.24 7.18 7.95
CA PHE A 29 0.26 7.64 9.33
C PHE A 29 0.91 9.02 9.40
N THR A 30 0.15 10.04 9.74
CA THR A 30 0.55 11.46 9.63
C THR A 30 0.65 12.18 10.98
N ALA A 31 0.40 11.48 12.09
CA ALA A 31 0.39 12.11 13.41
C ALA A 31 1.75 12.75 13.75
N VAL A 32 1.71 14.05 14.04
CA VAL A 32 2.85 14.84 14.55
C VAL A 32 2.97 14.70 16.07
N SER A 33 1.84 14.44 16.74
CA SER A 33 1.73 14.17 18.17
C SER A 33 0.73 13.03 18.40
N GLY A 34 1.09 12.05 19.22
CA GLY A 34 0.35 10.79 19.36
C GLY A 34 0.99 9.68 18.54
N SER A 35 1.03 8.48 19.10
CA SER A 35 1.67 7.31 18.47
C SER A 35 0.72 6.15 18.25
N ASP A 36 -0.49 6.17 18.82
CA ASP A 36 -1.39 5.02 18.74
C ASP A 36 -1.84 4.74 17.30
N TRP A 37 -1.51 3.53 16.82
CA TRP A 37 -1.91 2.99 15.53
C TRP A 37 -3.44 2.95 15.38
N ASN A 38 -4.19 2.66 16.45
CA ASN A 38 -5.63 2.41 16.36
C ASN A 38 -6.48 3.69 16.39
N THR A 39 -5.85 4.85 16.51
CA THR A 39 -6.54 6.15 16.48
C THR A 39 -6.73 6.60 15.03
N ALA A 40 -7.97 6.56 14.53
CA ALA A 40 -8.30 6.89 13.13
C ALA A 40 -7.82 8.28 12.68
N ALA A 41 -7.80 9.27 13.58
CA ALA A 41 -7.35 10.63 13.29
C ALA A 41 -5.84 10.75 13.01
N ASN A 42 -5.06 9.72 13.32
CA ASN A 42 -3.62 9.67 13.02
C ASN A 42 -3.32 9.24 11.57
N TRP A 43 -4.35 8.86 10.81
CA TRP A 43 -4.24 8.31 9.46
C TRP A 43 -4.90 9.21 8.43
N SER A 44 -4.38 9.21 7.20
CA SER A 44 -4.98 9.95 6.09
C SER A 44 -6.34 9.38 5.66
N GLU A 45 -6.53 8.05 5.77
CA GLU A 45 -7.76 7.36 5.33
C GLU A 45 -8.49 6.62 6.48
N GLY A 46 -8.16 6.94 7.74
CA GLY A 46 -8.60 6.18 8.92
C GLY A 46 -7.75 4.93 9.20
N VAL A 47 -8.12 4.15 10.23
CA VAL A 47 -7.32 2.96 10.64
C VAL A 47 -7.21 1.97 9.46
N PRO A 48 -6.00 1.48 9.13
CA PRO A 48 -5.79 0.59 7.99
C PRO A 48 -6.67 -0.66 8.01
N VAL A 49 -7.19 -1.02 6.83
CA VAL A 49 -7.97 -2.25 6.59
C VAL A 49 -7.20 -3.23 5.68
N ALA A 50 -7.70 -4.46 5.56
CA ALA A 50 -7.05 -5.50 4.77
C ALA A 50 -6.84 -5.09 3.30
N GLY A 51 -5.68 -5.44 2.75
CA GLY A 51 -5.29 -5.15 1.37
C GLY A 51 -4.79 -3.72 1.11
N GLN A 52 -4.81 -2.83 2.10
CA GLN A 52 -4.28 -1.48 1.93
C GLN A 52 -2.76 -1.46 1.96
N ALA A 53 -2.18 -0.57 1.14
CA ALA A 53 -0.79 -0.16 1.25
C ALA A 53 -0.68 0.87 2.37
N VAL A 54 0.32 0.70 3.25
CA VAL A 54 0.49 1.54 4.44
C VAL A 54 1.86 2.20 4.44
N VAL A 55 1.88 3.50 4.77
CA VAL A 55 3.11 4.29 4.93
C VAL A 55 3.16 4.90 6.33
N ILE A 56 4.26 4.72 7.04
CA ILE A 56 4.54 5.38 8.31
C ILE A 56 5.35 6.65 8.04
N ASP A 57 4.72 7.82 8.17
CA ASP A 57 5.35 9.14 8.06
C ASP A 57 5.31 9.94 9.39
N GLY A 58 5.02 9.25 10.49
CA GLY A 58 5.12 9.71 11.87
C GLY A 58 5.76 8.64 12.76
N ASN A 59 5.72 8.81 14.09
CA ASN A 59 6.17 7.76 15.01
C ASN A 59 4.95 6.99 15.53
N ALA A 60 4.79 5.75 15.06
CA ALA A 60 3.64 4.91 15.38
C ALA A 60 3.99 3.85 16.43
N THR A 61 2.99 3.43 17.19
CA THR A 61 3.02 2.35 18.18
C THR A 61 1.87 1.42 17.88
N LEU A 62 2.20 0.19 17.54
CA LEU A 62 1.27 -0.89 17.28
C LEU A 62 1.13 -1.73 18.55
N THR A 63 -0.11 -1.87 19.04
CA THR A 63 -0.46 -2.64 20.25
C THR A 63 -1.36 -3.85 19.98
N ASN A 64 -1.81 -3.98 18.73
CA ASN A 64 -2.71 -5.03 18.27
C ASN A 64 -2.16 -5.66 16.98
N ALA A 65 -2.69 -6.81 16.59
CA ALA A 65 -2.43 -7.34 15.25
C ALA A 65 -3.02 -6.43 14.16
N THR A 66 -2.29 -6.21 13.07
CA THR A 66 -2.82 -5.54 11.86
C THR A 66 -3.72 -6.50 11.07
N PRO A 67 -4.69 -6.01 10.28
CA PRO A 67 -5.19 -6.79 9.15
C PRO A 67 -4.04 -7.09 8.17
N ALA A 68 -4.23 -8.06 7.26
CA ALA A 68 -3.24 -8.36 6.23
C ALA A 68 -3.14 -7.20 5.23
N LEU A 69 -2.02 -6.47 5.26
CA LEU A 69 -1.74 -5.32 4.41
C LEU A 69 -1.11 -5.76 3.08
N SER A 70 -1.31 -4.98 2.01
CA SER A 70 -0.67 -5.27 0.71
C SER A 70 0.78 -4.83 0.65
N SER A 71 1.15 -3.81 1.43
CA SER A 71 2.54 -3.39 1.67
C SER A 71 2.66 -2.54 2.95
N MET A 72 3.89 -2.46 3.47
CA MET A 72 4.26 -1.62 4.60
C MET A 72 5.56 -0.88 4.28
N THR A 73 5.53 0.45 4.36
CA THR A 73 6.72 1.29 4.24
C THR A 73 6.89 2.12 5.50
N VAL A 74 8.10 2.14 6.06
CA VAL A 74 8.47 3.07 7.13
C VAL A 74 9.44 4.09 6.53
N ASN A 75 9.04 5.36 6.50
CA ASN A 75 9.87 6.42 5.92
C ASN A 75 11.14 6.64 6.76
N SER A 76 12.16 7.24 6.13
CA SER A 76 13.41 7.61 6.79
C SER A 76 13.16 8.45 8.05
N ALA A 77 13.92 8.16 9.11
CA ALA A 77 13.81 8.81 10.42
C ALA A 77 12.46 8.66 11.14
N LYS A 78 11.61 7.73 10.70
CA LYS A 78 10.36 7.35 11.38
C LYS A 78 10.53 6.02 12.10
N THR A 79 9.68 5.79 13.10
CA THR A 79 9.69 4.57 13.89
C THR A 79 8.30 3.93 13.91
N LEU A 80 8.27 2.62 13.73
CA LEU A 80 7.13 1.78 14.07
C LEU A 80 7.52 0.92 15.28
N THR A 81 6.96 1.24 16.44
CA THR A 81 7.18 0.51 17.69
C THR A 81 6.13 -0.59 17.85
N PHE A 82 6.55 -1.77 18.29
CA PHE A 82 5.67 -2.87 18.67
C PHE A 82 5.61 -2.94 20.19
N ASP A 83 4.42 -2.87 20.77
CA ASP A 83 4.22 -2.92 22.22
C ASP A 83 3.08 -3.89 22.55
N GLY A 84 3.41 -5.04 23.14
CA GLY A 84 2.43 -6.09 23.47
C GLY A 84 2.86 -7.47 22.96
N TRP A 85 2.38 -8.51 23.65
CA TRP A 85 2.73 -9.90 23.37
C TRP A 85 2.04 -10.46 22.12
N ASP A 86 0.84 -9.99 21.81
CA ASP A 86 0.03 -10.41 20.66
C ASP A 86 0.13 -9.44 19.47
N THR A 87 1.09 -8.52 19.52
CA THR A 87 1.29 -7.51 18.48
C THR A 87 1.94 -8.16 17.25
N LEU A 88 1.22 -8.12 16.12
CA LEU A 88 1.63 -8.74 14.87
C LEU A 88 1.42 -7.79 13.69
N LEU A 89 2.43 -7.63 12.85
CA LEU A 89 2.29 -6.98 11.55
C LEU A 89 2.26 -8.05 10.45
N THR A 90 1.21 -8.03 9.64
CA THR A 90 1.10 -8.88 8.45
C THR A 90 1.05 -8.00 7.21
N ALA A 91 2.08 -8.06 6.38
CA ALA A 91 2.13 -7.37 5.10
C ALA A 91 2.78 -8.25 4.04
N THR A 92 2.28 -8.19 2.81
CA THR A 92 2.88 -8.88 1.67
C THR A 92 3.68 -7.90 0.79
N THR A 93 4.29 -8.42 -0.26
CA THR A 93 4.62 -7.62 -1.45
C THR A 93 3.87 -8.29 -2.59
N VAL A 94 2.75 -7.70 -3.00
CA VAL A 94 2.01 -8.17 -4.19
C VAL A 94 2.57 -7.52 -5.44
#